data_AF-A0A914D693-F1
#
_entry.id   AF-A0A914D693-F1
#
_cell.length_a   1.000
_cell.length_b   1.000
_cell.length_c   1.000
_cell.angle_alpha   90.00
_cell.angle_beta   90.00
_cell.angle_gamma   90.00
#
_symmetry.space_group_name_H-M   'P 1'
#
loop_
_entity.id
_entity.type
_entity.pdbx_description
1 polymer ?
#
loop_
_entity_poly.entity_id
_entity_poly.type
_entity_poly.pdbx_seq_one_letter_code
_entity_poly.pdbx_strand_id
1 'polypeptide(L)'
;MWAEFEWENKVTVNTPIPGLREYMDHISKTTNMKLLTTDAALEGECGFLAANFCAHSIFGEDALANISIEKSDPLEPTSAIIGHIRIRAKSQGMALSLGDKINAAQKEKISIEHLGSSS
;
A
#
# COMPACT_ATOMS: atom_id res chain seq x y z
N MET A 1 -7.07 15.58 11.33
CA MET A 1 -7.05 14.27 10.63
C MET A 1 -5.68 13.58 10.66
N TRP A 2 -4.57 14.09 10.09
CA TRP A 2 -3.25 13.40 10.17
C TRP A 2 -2.47 13.70 11.47
N ALA A 3 -2.65 14.90 12.03
CA ALA A 3 -1.99 15.37 13.27
C ALA A 3 -2.57 14.77 14.56
N GLU A 4 -3.69 14.04 14.48
CA GLU A 4 -4.39 13.45 15.63
C GLU A 4 -3.96 12.00 15.93
N PHE A 5 -3.09 11.40 15.10
CA PHE A 5 -2.60 10.05 15.30
C PHE A 5 -1.26 10.07 16.04
N GLU A 6 -1.23 9.42 17.19
CA GLU A 6 -0.07 9.43 18.10
C GLU A 6 1.05 8.48 17.64
N TRP A 7 0.70 7.41 16.92
CA TRP A 7 1.65 6.37 16.53
C TRP A 7 1.89 6.36 15.04
N GLU A 8 3.16 6.30 14.64
CA GLU A 8 3.61 6.10 13.27
C GLU A 8 4.47 4.84 13.17
N ASN A 9 4.21 4.02 12.16
CA ASN A 9 5.07 2.92 11.75
C ASN A 9 5.47 3.10 10.29
N LYS A 10 6.76 3.00 9.98
CA LYS A 10 7.29 3.11 8.62
C LYS A 10 7.76 1.74 8.15
N VAL A 11 7.13 1.22 7.11
CA VAL A 11 7.52 -0.03 6.44
C VAL A 11 8.32 0.30 5.19
N THR A 12 9.48 -0.33 5.03
CA THR A 12 10.27 -0.26 3.79
C THR A 12 9.69 -1.22 2.76
N VAL A 13 9.55 -0.73 1.53
CA VAL A 13 9.13 -1.52 0.38
C VAL A 13 10.36 -1.89 -0.43
N ASN A 14 10.51 -3.19 -0.68
CA ASN A 14 11.39 -3.75 -1.70
C ASN A 14 10.74 -5.06 -2.15
N THR A 15 10.13 -5.06 -3.33
CA THR A 15 9.31 -6.18 -3.79
C THR A 15 9.56 -6.47 -5.27
N PRO A 16 9.56 -7.76 -5.68
CA PRO A 16 9.67 -8.14 -7.09
C PRO A 16 8.37 -7.96 -7.87
N ILE A 17 7.27 -7.55 -7.23
CA ILE A 17 6.03 -7.19 -7.92
C ILE A 17 6.33 -5.98 -8.83
N PRO A 18 6.18 -6.08 -10.16
CA PRO A 18 6.60 -5.00 -11.03
C PRO A 18 5.55 -3.89 -11.09
N GLY A 19 4.26 -4.18 -11.05
CA GLY A 19 3.22 -3.15 -11.24
C GLY A 19 3.05 -2.24 -10.01
N LEU A 20 3.22 -0.91 -10.17
CA LEU A 20 2.99 0.05 -9.08
C LEU A 20 1.52 0.01 -8.61
N ARG A 21 0.58 0.00 -9.57
CA ARG A 21 -0.86 -0.14 -9.30
C ARG A 21 -1.22 -1.52 -8.77
N GLU A 22 -0.61 -2.57 -9.33
CA GLU A 22 -0.80 -3.94 -8.86
C GLU A 22 -0.38 -4.11 -7.40
N TYR A 23 0.79 -3.59 -7.03
CA TYR A 23 1.27 -3.59 -5.65
C TYR A 23 0.34 -2.76 -4.75
N MET A 24 -0.07 -1.57 -5.19
CA MET A 24 -1.02 -0.73 -4.45
C MET A 24 -2.35 -1.47 -4.17
N ASP A 25 -2.93 -2.11 -5.19
CA ASP A 25 -4.18 -2.87 -5.07
C ASP A 25 -4.01 -4.10 -4.17
N HIS A 26 -2.87 -4.78 -4.27
CA HIS A 26 -2.51 -5.90 -3.39
C HIS A 26 -2.45 -5.46 -1.92
N ILE A 27 -1.81 -4.33 -1.63
CA ILE A 27 -1.78 -3.76 -0.28
C ILE A 27 -3.19 -3.38 0.19
N SER A 28 -3.99 -2.71 -0.64
CA SER A 28 -5.38 -2.34 -0.30
C SER A 28 -6.21 -3.56 0.07
N LYS A 29 -6.20 -4.60 -0.76
CA LYS A 29 -6.93 -5.85 -0.53
C LYS A 29 -6.44 -6.58 0.72
N THR A 30 -5.12 -6.74 0.87
CA THR A 30 -4.55 -7.49 1.99
C THR A 30 -4.79 -6.78 3.32
N THR A 31 -4.68 -5.45 3.36
CA THR A 31 -4.88 -4.66 4.58
C THR A 31 -6.34 -4.32 4.86
N ASN A 32 -7.25 -4.56 3.91
CA ASN A 32 -8.64 -4.10 3.95
C ASN A 32 -8.75 -2.58 4.18
N MET A 33 -7.81 -1.81 3.62
CA MET A 33 -7.83 -0.36 3.66
C MET A 33 -8.45 0.20 2.37
N LYS A 34 -9.32 1.20 2.52
CA LYS A 34 -9.95 1.91 1.42
C LYS A 34 -9.02 2.96 0.84
N LEU A 35 -8.85 2.95 -0.48
CA LEU A 35 -8.13 3.99 -1.21
C LEU A 35 -8.87 5.34 -1.12
N LEU A 36 -8.14 6.40 -0.79
CA LEU A 36 -8.63 7.78 -0.74
C LEU A 36 -8.17 8.63 -1.92
N THR A 37 -7.06 8.24 -2.57
CA THR A 37 -6.57 8.92 -3.77
C THR A 37 -7.50 8.62 -4.95
N THR A 38 -7.91 9.65 -5.68
CA THR A 38 -8.80 9.53 -6.85
C THR A 38 -8.09 8.90 -8.04
N ASP A 39 -8.83 8.22 -8.92
CA ASP A 39 -8.27 7.61 -10.14
C ASP A 39 -7.54 8.65 -11.01
N ALA A 40 -8.11 9.84 -11.18
CA ALA A 40 -7.49 10.96 -11.91
C ALA A 40 -6.13 11.40 -11.33
N ALA A 41 -5.89 11.22 -10.04
CA ALA A 41 -4.61 11.54 -9.39
C ALA A 41 -3.60 10.40 -9.50
N LEU A 42 -4.06 9.20 -9.89
CA LEU A 42 -3.22 8.05 -10.19
C LEU A 42 -2.99 7.90 -11.71
N GLU A 43 -3.75 8.59 -12.55
CA GLU A 43 -3.68 8.52 -14.01
C GLU A 43 -2.29 8.89 -14.54
N GLY A 44 -1.94 8.25 -15.66
CA GLY A 44 -0.63 8.37 -16.30
C GLY A 44 0.32 7.22 -15.98
N GLU A 45 1.30 7.04 -16.86
CA GLU A 45 2.41 6.12 -16.68
C GLU A 45 3.61 6.93 -16.18
N CYS A 46 3.88 6.85 -14.87
CA CYS A 46 5.10 7.39 -14.29
C CYS A 46 5.76 6.33 -13.40
N GLY A 47 7.09 6.39 -13.30
CA GLY A 47 7.88 5.43 -12.51
C GLY A 47 7.70 5.57 -11.00
N PHE A 48 6.71 6.32 -10.53
CA PHE A 48 6.45 6.64 -9.12
C PHE A 48 4.94 6.60 -8.85
N LEU A 49 4.53 6.21 -7.65
CA LEU A 49 3.15 6.25 -7.20
C LEU A 49 3.08 6.68 -5.73
N ALA A 50 2.22 7.65 -5.45
CA ALA A 50 1.83 8.01 -4.09
C ALA A 50 0.32 7.87 -3.90
N ALA A 51 -0.09 7.17 -2.85
CA ALA A 51 -1.49 6.92 -2.55
C ALA A 51 -1.78 7.00 -1.06
N ASN A 52 -2.97 7.48 -0.71
CA ASN A 52 -3.46 7.55 0.67
C ASN A 52 -4.60 6.56 0.87
N PHE A 53 -4.63 5.95 2.04
CA PHE A 53 -5.62 4.95 2.43
C PHE A 53 -6.17 5.26 3.82
N CYS A 54 -7.38 4.78 4.10
CA CYS A 54 -7.91 4.70 5.46
C CYS A 54 -8.50 3.32 5.76
N ALA A 55 -8.52 2.98 7.04
CA ALA A 55 -9.31 1.87 7.58
C ALA A 55 -10.00 2.31 8.87
N HIS A 56 -11.14 1.68 9.11
CA HIS A 56 -11.87 1.76 10.36
C HIS A 56 -12.02 0.35 10.92
N SER A 57 -11.49 0.11 12.12
CA SER A 57 -11.52 -1.20 12.77
C SER A 57 -12.86 -1.43 13.48
N ILE A 58 -13.21 -2.70 13.71
CA ILE A 58 -14.40 -3.06 14.49
C ILE A 58 -14.34 -2.60 15.95
N PHE A 59 -13.14 -2.23 16.43
CA PHE A 59 -12.90 -1.71 17.78
C PHE A 59 -13.03 -0.18 17.83
N GLY A 60 -13.46 0.47 16.76
CA GLY A 60 -13.64 1.92 16.68
C GLY A 60 -12.34 2.70 16.48
N GLU A 61 -11.28 2.03 16.01
CA GLU A 61 -9.99 2.67 15.73
C GLU A 61 -9.84 3.02 14.26
N ASP A 62 -9.35 4.23 13.99
CA ASP A 62 -9.02 4.66 12.64
C ASP A 62 -7.51 4.47 12.39
N ALA A 63 -7.18 4.12 11.15
CA ALA A 63 -5.82 4.10 10.65
C ALA A 63 -5.73 4.78 9.29
N LEU A 64 -4.63 5.48 9.06
CA LEU A 64 -4.26 6.06 7.77
C LEU A 64 -2.97 5.40 7.29
N ALA A 65 -2.84 5.24 5.98
CA ALA A 65 -1.58 4.84 5.37
C ALA A 65 -1.26 5.69 4.16
N ASN A 66 0.01 6.00 3.99
CA ASN A 66 0.55 6.67 2.83
C ASN A 66 1.58 5.76 2.17
N ILE A 67 1.28 5.33 0.96
CA ILE A 67 2.20 4.59 0.10
C ILE A 67 2.97 5.61 -0.75
N SER A 68 4.28 5.44 -0.86
CA SER A 68 5.15 6.23 -1.72
C SER A 68 6.22 5.28 -2.27
N ILE A 69 6.08 4.92 -3.54
CA ILE A 69 6.85 3.86 -4.19
C ILE A 69 7.30 4.25 -5.58
N GLU A 70 8.37 3.65 -6.05
CA GLU A 70 8.92 3.87 -7.40
C GLU A 70 9.56 2.61 -7.98
N LYS A 71 9.74 2.62 -9.29
CA LYS A 71 10.56 1.65 -10.01
C LYS A 71 12.01 1.82 -9.57
N SER A 72 12.66 0.71 -9.19
CA SER A 72 14.09 0.71 -8.87
C SER A 72 14.95 1.11 -10.07
N ASP A 73 14.50 0.81 -11.29
CA ASP A 73 15.11 1.29 -12.54
C ASP A 73 14.02 1.90 -13.44
N PRO A 74 14.03 3.22 -13.66
CA PRO A 74 13.06 3.89 -14.53
C PRO A 74 13.09 3.45 -16.00
N LEU A 75 14.20 2.86 -16.46
CA LEU A 75 14.36 2.39 -17.84
C LEU A 75 13.87 0.95 -18.03
N GLU A 76 13.67 0.20 -16.93
CA GLU A 76 13.21 -1.19 -16.96
C GLU A 76 11.78 -1.30 -16.40
N PRO A 77 10.74 -1.45 -17.25
CA PRO A 77 9.35 -1.52 -16.79
C PRO A 77 9.05 -2.68 -15.86
N THR A 78 9.88 -3.72 -15.83
CA THR A 78 9.74 -4.89 -14.96
C THR A 78 10.67 -4.86 -13.76
N SER A 79 11.34 -3.73 -13.50
CA SER A 79 12.20 -3.58 -12.33
C SER A 79 11.40 -3.82 -11.04
N ALA A 80 12.11 -4.18 -9.98
CA ALA A 80 11.54 -4.22 -8.64
C ALA A 80 10.96 -2.83 -8.25
N ILE A 81 10.06 -2.84 -7.28
CA ILE A 81 9.53 -1.62 -6.67
C ILE A 81 10.25 -1.38 -5.34
N ILE A 82 10.64 -0.13 -5.11
CA ILE A 82 11.22 0.35 -3.85
C ILE A 82 10.40 1.51 -3.28
N GLY A 83 10.53 1.77 -1.98
CA GLY A 83 9.89 2.94 -1.35
C GLY A 83 9.52 2.72 0.11
N HIS A 84 8.47 3.39 0.57
CA HIS A 84 7.97 3.23 1.93
C HIS A 84 6.46 3.35 2.03
N ILE A 85 5.92 2.72 3.07
CA ILE A 85 4.55 2.91 3.54
C ILE A 85 4.61 3.49 4.95
N ARG A 86 3.98 4.65 5.15
CA ARG A 86 3.82 5.28 6.46
C ARG A 86 2.42 5.02 6.97
N ILE A 87 2.32 4.32 8.09
CA ILE A 87 1.07 3.93 8.74
C ILE A 87 0.93 4.81 9.97
N ARG A 88 -0.24 5.42 10.16
CA ARG A 88 -0.58 6.12 11.39
C ARG A 88 -1.88 5.58 11.96
N ALA A 89 -1.91 5.41 13.28
CA ALA A 89 -3.09 4.92 13.98
C ALA A 89 -3.16 5.53 15.39
N LYS A 90 -4.34 5.40 16.02
CA LYS A 90 -4.56 5.88 17.40
C LYS A 90 -3.76 5.05 18.40
N SER A 91 -3.68 3.74 18.21
CA SER A 91 -2.89 2.85 19.06
C SER A 91 -1.63 2.34 18.37
N GLN A 92 -0.60 2.08 19.19
CA GLN A 92 0.63 1.43 18.76
C GLN A 92 0.34 0.04 18.18
N GLY A 93 -0.54 -0.73 18.82
CA GLY A 93 -0.88 -2.09 18.41
C GLY A 93 -1.41 -2.14 16.98
N MET A 94 -2.29 -1.21 16.61
CA MET A 94 -2.82 -1.09 15.24
C MET A 94 -1.73 -0.73 14.24
N ALA A 95 -0.90 0.28 14.55
CA ALA A 95 0.18 0.73 13.65
C ALA A 95 1.22 -0.39 13.39
N LEU A 96 1.57 -1.15 14.43
CA LEU A 96 2.49 -2.29 14.31
C LEU A 96 1.86 -3.44 13.54
N SER A 97 0.62 -3.82 13.89
CA SER A 97 -0.08 -4.96 13.27
C SER A 97 -0.33 -4.77 11.77
N LEU A 98 -0.71 -3.56 11.34
CA LEU A 98 -0.80 -3.23 9.92
C LEU A 98 0.56 -3.29 9.22
N GLY A 99 1.63 -2.86 9.90
CA GLY A 99 2.99 -2.93 9.38
C GLY A 99 3.47 -4.36 9.17
N ASP A 100 3.20 -5.24 10.13
CA ASP A 100 3.51 -6.67 10.02
C ASP A 100 2.73 -7.32 8.86
N LYS A 101 1.45 -6.98 8.72
CA LYS A 101 0.61 -7.47 7.62
C LYS A 101 1.14 -7.03 6.26
N ILE A 102 1.57 -5.77 6.12
CA ILE A 102 2.19 -5.26 4.90
C ILE A 102 3.53 -5.94 4.61
N ASN A 103 4.37 -6.15 5.64
CA ASN A 103 5.65 -6.85 5.51
C ASN A 103 5.49 -8.30 5.05
N ALA A 104 4.41 -8.97 5.46
CA ALA A 104 4.04 -10.29 4.95
C ALA A 104 3.57 -10.20 3.49
N ALA A 105 2.61 -9.31 3.22
CA ALA A 105 1.99 -9.14 1.90
C ALA A 105 3.02 -8.89 0.78
N GLN A 106 4.04 -8.08 1.03
CA GLN A 106 5.04 -7.71 0.01
C GLN A 106 6.01 -8.85 -0.37
N LYS A 107 6.03 -9.94 0.40
CA LYS A 107 6.83 -11.15 0.14
C LYS A 107 6.03 -12.25 -0.57
N GLU A 108 4.70 -12.14 -0.60
CA GLU A 108 3.84 -13.10 -1.25
C GLU A 108 3.93 -12.94 -2.78
N LYS A 109 4.00 -14.07 -3.50
CA LYS A 109 3.89 -14.06 -4.95
C LYS A 109 2.43 -13.85 -5.30
N ILE A 110 2.14 -12.85 -6.13
CA ILE A 110 0.79 -12.66 -6.67
C ILE A 110 0.53 -13.81 -7.67
N SER A 111 -0.29 -14.78 -7.26
CA SER A 111 -0.82 -15.81 -8.18
C SER A 111 -1.89 -15.16 -9.05
N ILE A 112 -1.60 -14.99 -10.35
CA ILE A 112 -2.54 -14.48 -11.34
C ILE A 112 -3.60 -15.56 -11.62
N GLU A 113 -4.56 -15.75 -10.71
CA GLU A 113 -5.68 -16.71 -10.94
C GLU A 113 -7.07 -16.08 -10.87
N HIS A 114 -7.20 -14.77 -10.61
CA HIS A 114 -8.52 -14.15 -10.36
C HIS A 114 -8.91 -12.97 -11.28
N LEU A 115 -8.22 -12.76 -12.41
CA LEU A 115 -8.61 -11.73 -13.40
C LEU A 115 -9.41 -12.28 -14.61
N GLY A 116 -9.77 -13.56 -14.59
CA GLY A 116 -10.39 -14.24 -15.74
C GLY A 116 -11.82 -14.74 -15.50
N SER A 117 -12.73 -13.92 -14.97
CA SER A 117 -14.18 -14.26 -14.93
C SER A 117 -15.05 -13.02 -14.87
N SER A 118 -15.13 -12.25 -15.96
CA SER A 118 -16.27 -11.38 -16.28
C SER A 118 -16.21 -11.02 -17.76
N SER A 119 -16.82 -11.89 -18.57
CA SER A 119 -17.29 -11.60 -19.93
C SER A 119 -18.69 -12.20 -20.04
#